data_AF-A0A8C8WET1-F1
#
_entry.id   AF-A0A8C8WET1-F1
#
_cell.length_a   1.000
_cell.length_b   1.000
_cell.length_c   1.000
_cell.angle_alpha   90.00
_cell.angle_beta   90.00
_cell.angle_gamma   90.00
#
_symmetry.space_group_name_H-M   'P 1'
#
loop_
_entity.id
_entity.type
_entity.pdbx_description
1 polymer ?
#
loop_
_entity_poly.entity_id
_entity_poly.type
_entity_poly.pdbx_seq_one_letter_code
_entity_poly.pdbx_strand_id
1 'polypeptide(L)'
;MKALPLLLLPVLGLLVCGRSLCPVEEAINEKIQDGTRSSFAVTACTCGSACGSWDVRAETTCHCQCAGMDWTGARCCRVQASA
;
A
#
# COMPACT_ATOMS: atom_id res chain seq x y z
N MET A 1 53.33 12.37 -20.17
CA MET A 1 52.40 11.45 -20.86
C MET A 1 51.92 10.34 -19.91
N LYS A 2 50.94 10.63 -19.03
CA LYS A 2 50.25 9.63 -18.17
C LYS A 2 49.05 10.20 -17.37
N ALA A 3 48.44 11.32 -17.78
CA ALA A 3 47.24 11.87 -17.14
C ALA A 3 45.93 11.45 -17.84
N LEU A 4 46.03 10.84 -19.03
CA LEU A 4 44.90 10.39 -19.83
C LEU A 4 43.96 9.39 -19.11
N PRO A 5 44.43 8.44 -18.28
CA PRO A 5 43.51 7.55 -17.57
C PRO A 5 42.76 8.23 -16.42
N LEU A 6 43.28 9.34 -15.85
CA LEU A 6 42.63 10.05 -14.75
C LEU A 6 41.42 10.88 -15.20
N LEU A 7 41.39 11.30 -16.46
CA LEU A 7 40.26 12.01 -17.07
C LEU A 7 39.07 11.10 -17.43
N LEU A 8 39.24 9.77 -17.36
CA LEU A 8 38.18 8.79 -17.67
C LEU A 8 37.39 8.33 -16.44
N LEU A 9 37.89 8.55 -15.22
CA LEU A 9 37.14 8.24 -13.98
C LEU A 9 35.82 9.01 -13.82
N PRO A 10 35.71 10.32 -14.17
CA PRO A 10 34.46 11.05 -14.07
C PRO A 10 33.38 10.50 -15.01
N VAL A 11 33.79 9.98 -16.18
CA VAL A 11 32.88 9.41 -17.18
C VAL A 11 32.33 8.06 -16.71
N LEU A 12 33.14 7.28 -15.99
CA LEU A 12 32.68 6.03 -15.36
C LEU A 12 31.67 6.28 -14.24
N GLY A 13 31.82 7.38 -13.49
CA GLY A 13 30.85 7.81 -12.47
C GLY A 13 29.48 8.21 -13.07
N LEU A 14 29.47 8.76 -14.28
CA LEU A 14 28.23 9.12 -15.00
C LEU A 14 27.52 7.90 -15.61
N LEU A 15 28.23 6.81 -15.90
CA LEU A 15 27.62 5.56 -16.41
C LEU A 15 26.91 4.73 -15.33
N VAL A 16 27.16 5.00 -14.04
CA VAL A 16 26.62 4.22 -12.92
C VAL A 16 25.21 4.66 -12.49
N CYS A 17 24.74 5.85 -12.88
CA CYS A 17 23.41 6.36 -12.50
C CYS A 17 22.28 6.07 -13.51
N GLY A 18 22.52 5.24 -14.53
CA GLY A 18 21.66 5.21 -15.72
C GLY A 18 20.34 4.43 -15.61
N ARG A 19 20.20 3.42 -14.75
CA ARG A 19 18.99 2.57 -14.67
C ARG A 19 18.87 1.98 -13.27
N SER A 20 17.88 2.46 -12.49
CA SER A 20 17.58 2.14 -11.07
C SER A 20 18.78 2.38 -10.14
N LEU A 21 18.91 3.54 -9.51
CA LEU A 21 18.34 3.74 -8.16
C LEU A 21 18.29 2.38 -7.41
N CYS A 22 19.26 2.14 -6.54
CA CYS A 22 19.61 0.87 -5.90
C CYS A 22 18.38 0.08 -5.38
N PRO A 23 18.46 -1.26 -5.19
CA PRO A 23 17.34 -2.07 -4.68
C PRO A 23 16.71 -1.57 -3.37
N VAL A 24 17.46 -0.79 -2.57
CA VAL A 24 16.95 -0.14 -1.36
C VAL A 24 16.01 1.03 -1.64
N GLU A 25 16.14 1.67 -2.79
CA GLU A 25 15.43 2.89 -3.19
C GLU A 25 14.04 2.54 -3.75
N GLU A 26 13.94 1.47 -4.54
CA GLU A 26 12.66 0.86 -4.91
C GLU A 26 11.91 0.39 -3.65
N ALA A 27 12.60 -0.30 -2.73
CA ALA A 27 12.00 -0.76 -1.48
C ALA A 27 11.52 0.39 -0.56
N ILE A 28 12.19 1.54 -0.60
CA ILE A 28 11.73 2.75 0.10
C ILE A 28 10.47 3.30 -0.56
N ASN A 29 10.43 3.37 -1.89
CA ASN A 29 9.27 3.86 -2.62
C ASN A 29 8.03 2.97 -2.38
N GLU A 30 8.18 1.64 -2.43
CA GLU A 30 7.10 0.70 -2.11
C GLU A 30 6.55 0.91 -0.68
N LYS A 31 7.42 1.16 0.30
CA LYS A 31 7.02 1.40 1.69
C LYS A 31 6.33 2.76 1.90
N ILE A 32 6.74 3.79 1.16
CA ILE A 32 6.06 5.09 1.17
C ILE A 32 4.66 4.97 0.56
N GLN A 33 4.53 4.23 -0.54
CA GLN A 33 3.24 3.95 -1.17
C GLN A 33 2.30 3.22 -0.22
N ASP A 34 2.79 2.23 0.53
CA ASP A 34 2.00 1.53 1.56
C ASP A 34 1.48 2.49 2.65
N GLY A 35 2.35 3.37 3.18
CA GLY A 35 1.98 4.31 4.23
C GLY A 35 1.09 5.49 3.79
N THR A 36 1.04 5.81 2.49
CA THR A 36 0.28 6.95 1.95
C THR A 36 -0.92 6.54 1.10
N ARG A 37 -1.11 5.24 0.84
CA ARG A 37 -2.26 4.73 0.09
C ARG A 37 -3.54 5.03 0.85
N SER A 38 -4.45 5.76 0.19
CA SER A 38 -5.82 5.94 0.67
C SER A 38 -6.52 4.57 0.74
N SER A 39 -6.56 4.00 1.95
CA SER A 39 -7.23 2.74 2.24
C SER A 39 -8.68 2.99 2.65
N PHE A 40 -9.55 2.03 2.34
CA PHE A 40 -10.91 2.03 2.85
C PHE A 40 -10.93 1.37 4.22
N ALA A 41 -11.51 2.05 5.20
CA ALA A 41 -11.82 1.50 6.51
C ALA A 41 -13.26 1.01 6.56
N VAL A 42 -13.50 -0.11 7.25
CA VAL A 42 -14.84 -0.57 7.57
C VAL A 42 -15.38 0.25 8.73
N THR A 43 -16.51 0.92 8.51
CA THR A 43 -17.17 1.78 9.52
C THR A 43 -18.40 1.14 10.14
N ALA A 44 -19.02 0.18 9.44
CA ALA A 44 -20.16 -0.58 9.92
C ALA A 44 -20.32 -1.87 9.12
N CYS A 45 -20.98 -2.86 9.72
CA CYS A 45 -21.39 -4.10 9.04
C CYS A 45 -22.90 -4.27 9.10
N THR A 46 -23.43 -5.01 8.13
CA THR A 46 -24.81 -5.50 8.15
C THR A 46 -24.81 -6.98 7.80
N CYS A 47 -25.71 -7.73 8.42
CA CYS A 47 -25.81 -9.17 8.27
C CYS A 47 -27.23 -9.52 7.86
N GLY A 48 -27.36 -10.55 7.04
CA GLY A 48 -28.66 -11.10 6.71
C GLY A 48 -29.35 -11.79 7.88
N SER A 49 -30.54 -12.33 7.64
CA SER A 49 -31.33 -13.05 8.65
C SER A 49 -31.59 -12.26 9.95
N ALA A 50 -31.66 -10.93 9.86
CA ALA A 50 -31.80 -10.01 11.00
C ALA A 50 -30.71 -10.16 12.09
N CYS A 51 -29.53 -10.67 11.75
CA CYS A 51 -28.42 -10.77 12.68
C CYS A 51 -27.83 -9.39 13.00
N GLY A 52 -27.85 -9.01 14.28
CA GLY A 52 -27.21 -7.78 14.76
C GLY A 52 -25.80 -7.96 15.33
N SER A 53 -25.32 -9.21 15.45
CA SER A 53 -24.02 -9.52 16.06
C SER A 53 -22.92 -9.62 15.00
N TRP A 54 -22.02 -8.65 14.99
CA TRP A 54 -20.90 -8.61 14.06
C TRP A 54 -19.64 -8.01 14.70
N ASP A 55 -18.48 -8.36 14.14
CA ASP A 55 -17.18 -7.76 14.44
C ASP A 55 -16.43 -7.39 13.15
N VAL A 56 -15.39 -6.56 13.28
CA VAL A 56 -14.46 -6.25 12.19
C VAL A 56 -13.13 -6.95 12.46
N ARG A 57 -12.67 -7.72 11.47
CA ARG A 57 -11.40 -8.47 11.50
C ARG A 57 -10.38 -7.82 10.57
N ALA A 58 -9.13 -7.77 11.03
CA ALA A 58 -8.02 -7.15 10.31
C ALA A 58 -8.40 -5.75 9.76
N GLU A 59 -9.23 -5.01 10.51
CA GLU A 59 -9.71 -3.65 10.23
C GLU A 59 -10.52 -3.47 8.92
N THR A 60 -10.68 -4.52 8.13
CA THR A 60 -11.14 -4.46 6.74
C THR A 60 -12.22 -5.47 6.39
N THR A 61 -12.46 -6.47 7.25
CA THR A 61 -13.37 -7.57 6.97
C THR A 61 -14.50 -7.63 8.00
N CYS A 62 -15.74 -7.51 7.56
CA CYS A 62 -16.90 -7.76 8.42
C CYS A 62 -17.09 -9.26 8.66
N HIS A 63 -17.33 -9.63 9.91
CA HIS A 63 -17.69 -10.99 10.29
C HIS A 63 -19.03 -11.00 11.03
N CYS A 64 -20.02 -11.65 10.44
CA CYS A 64 -21.31 -11.89 11.08
C CYS A 64 -21.21 -13.16 11.93
N GLN A 65 -21.55 -13.04 13.21
CA GLN A 65 -21.30 -14.10 14.21
C GLN A 65 -22.46 -15.09 14.35
N CYS A 66 -23.65 -14.73 13.87
CA CYS A 66 -24.81 -15.62 13.96
C CYS A 66 -24.61 -16.87 13.08
N ALA A 67 -25.25 -17.97 13.44
CA ALA A 67 -25.26 -19.18 12.62
C ALA A 67 -26.15 -19.01 11.39
N GLY A 68 -25.80 -19.67 10.28
CA GLY A 68 -26.65 -19.73 9.09
C GLY A 68 -26.75 -18.40 8.32
N MET A 69 -25.68 -17.59 8.31
CA MET A 69 -25.65 -16.33 7.57
C MET A 69 -25.79 -16.56 6.06
N ASP A 70 -26.83 -15.95 5.50
CA ASP A 70 -27.15 -15.88 4.09
C ASP A 70 -26.24 -14.88 3.36
N TRP A 71 -25.98 -13.73 3.96
CA TRP A 71 -25.06 -12.73 3.42
C TRP A 71 -24.46 -11.80 4.48
N THR A 72 -23.40 -11.10 4.09
CA THR A 72 -22.70 -10.08 4.90
C THR A 72 -22.40 -8.87 4.02
N GLY A 73 -22.65 -7.67 4.54
CA GLY A 73 -22.34 -6.39 3.89
C GLY A 73 -21.44 -5.53 4.78
N ALA A 74 -20.55 -4.76 4.15
CA ALA A 74 -19.62 -3.86 4.82
C ALA A 74 -19.81 -2.43 4.30
N ARG A 75 -19.79 -1.44 5.20
CA ARG A 75 -19.74 -0.02 4.86
C ARG A 75 -18.30 0.46 4.88
N CYS A 76 -17.75 0.65 3.70
CA CYS A 76 -16.38 1.10 3.49
C CYS A 76 -16.32 2.62 3.29
N CYS A 77 -15.44 3.31 4.01
CA CYS A 77 -15.22 4.74 3.87
C CYS A 77 -13.73 5.04 3.74
N ARG A 78 -13.38 6.08 2.99
CA ARG A 78 -12.01 6.62 2.91
C ARG A 78 -12.06 8.12 2.98
N VAL A 79 -11.00 8.74 3.47
CA VAL A 79 -10.82 10.17 3.34
C VAL A 79 -10.48 10.47 1.88
N GLN A 80 -11.27 11.35 1.27
CA GLN A 80 -11.03 11.84 -0.09
C GLN A 80 -10.76 13.35 -0.01
N ALA A 81 -9.60 13.76 -0.51
CA ALA A 81 -9.31 15.19 -0.65
C ALA A 81 -10.25 15.80 -1.70
N SER A 82 -10.85 16.93 -1.36
CA SER A 82 -11.58 17.75 -2.34
C SER A 82 -10.58 18.40 -3.29
N ALA A 83 -10.91 18.44 -4.58
CA ALA A 83 -10.13 19.11 -5.62
C ALA A 83 -10.22 20.64 -5.52
#